data_AF-A0A5J4L2J0-F1
#
_entry.id   AF-A0A5J4L2J0-F1
#
_cell.length_a   1.000
_cell.length_b   1.000
_cell.length_c   1.000
_cell.angle_alpha   90.00
_cell.angle_beta   90.00
_cell.angle_gamma   90.00
#
_symmetry.space_group_name_H-M   'P 1'
#
loop_
_entity.id
_entity.type
_entity.pdbx_description
1 polymer ?
#
loop_
_entity_poly.entity_id
_entity_poly.type
_entity_poly.pdbx_seq_one_letter_code
_entity_poly.pdbx_strand_id
1 'polypeptide(L)'
;MSARREPAAGATADARVRPVTPGRPDALTPPAALPGTGAGTDAARERLALAQTALLSALVAGTPVPEGFDRVRLRVQSRALTAKRADVVAKVAPELPEILGAGYRPAFVDYARHRPMSGGYRQDALDFAAHLLARSRPQDPAARRQLTRWWRERAGPRPLSDRPLARLAGAVRRVLGRG
;
A
#
# COMPACT_ATOMS: atom_id res chain seq x y z
N MET A 1 -10.77 46.51 -37.09
CA MET A 1 -9.41 47.01 -37.41
C MET A 1 -8.50 46.67 -36.25
N SER A 2 -7.46 45.88 -36.53
CA SER A 2 -6.16 45.78 -35.82
C SER A 2 -6.15 45.33 -34.34
N ALA A 3 -5.31 44.42 -33.87
CA ALA A 3 -4.25 43.65 -34.50
C ALA A 3 -3.97 42.39 -33.68
N ARG A 4 -3.85 41.27 -34.40
CA ARG A 4 -3.29 40.00 -33.95
C ARG A 4 -1.76 40.17 -33.87
N ARG A 5 -1.12 39.72 -32.79
CA ARG A 5 0.34 39.50 -32.73
C ARG A 5 0.62 38.10 -32.21
N GLU A 6 1.05 37.24 -33.13
CA GLU A 6 1.88 36.06 -32.84
C GLU A 6 3.29 36.49 -32.43
N PRO A 7 4.02 35.63 -31.72
CA PRO A 7 5.47 35.57 -31.85
C PRO A 7 5.93 34.22 -32.41
N ALA A 8 6.45 34.31 -33.63
CA ALA A 8 7.72 33.80 -34.13
C ALA A 8 8.36 32.55 -33.49
N ALA A 9 8.59 31.59 -34.39
CA ALA A 9 9.56 30.51 -34.29
C ALA A 9 10.98 31.02 -33.95
N GLY A 10 11.58 30.40 -32.94
CA GLY A 10 13.01 30.49 -32.63
C GLY A 10 13.61 29.09 -32.69
N ALA A 11 14.34 28.84 -33.77
CA ALA A 11 15.14 27.63 -33.96
C ALA A 11 16.34 27.65 -33.01
N THR A 12 16.60 26.54 -32.31
CA THR A 12 17.92 26.28 -31.72
C THR A 12 18.30 24.81 -31.87
N ALA A 13 19.20 24.61 -32.83
CA ALA A 13 20.38 23.74 -32.80
C ALA A 13 20.23 22.29 -32.29
N ASP A 14 20.30 21.38 -33.28
CA ASP A 14 20.77 20.00 -33.20
C ASP A 14 22.14 19.94 -32.48
N ALA A 15 22.13 19.68 -31.18
CA ALA A 15 23.32 19.31 -30.43
C ALA A 15 23.45 17.78 -30.45
N ARG A 16 24.11 17.25 -31.50
CA ARG A 16 24.52 15.86 -31.56
C ARG A 16 25.46 15.56 -30.40
N VAL A 17 24.92 14.95 -29.34
CA VAL A 17 25.71 14.39 -28.24
C VAL A 17 26.51 13.22 -28.79
N ARG A 18 27.82 13.38 -28.93
CA ARG A 18 28.73 12.25 -29.18
C ARG A 18 28.68 11.33 -27.95
N PRO A 19 28.57 10.01 -28.13
CA PRO A 19 28.71 9.09 -27.00
C PRO A 19 30.15 9.21 -26.47
N VAL A 20 30.28 9.64 -25.21
CA VAL A 20 31.50 9.42 -24.45
C VAL A 20 31.52 7.94 -24.11
N THR A 21 32.46 7.19 -24.68
CA THR A 21 32.73 5.83 -24.24
C THR A 21 33.34 5.95 -22.84
N PRO A 22 32.72 5.42 -21.77
CA PRO A 22 33.38 5.40 -20.48
C PRO A 22 34.64 4.53 -20.65
N GLY A 23 35.81 5.15 -20.45
CA GLY A 23 37.05 4.41 -20.31
C GLY A 23 36.87 3.37 -19.22
N ARG A 24 37.19 2.12 -19.54
CA ARG A 24 37.23 1.01 -18.60
C ARG A 24 37.98 1.49 -17.36
N PRO A 25 37.40 1.45 -16.15
CA PRO A 25 38.19 1.79 -14.98
C PRO A 25 39.33 0.79 -14.94
N ASP A 26 40.56 1.29 -15.06
CA ASP A 26 41.74 0.54 -14.64
C ASP A 26 41.41 -0.02 -13.26
N ALA A 27 41.64 -1.31 -13.11
CA ALA A 27 41.34 -2.04 -11.90
C ALA A 27 42.10 -1.40 -10.74
N LEU A 28 41.48 -0.43 -10.08
CA LEU A 28 41.85 0.04 -8.76
C LEU A 28 41.77 -1.19 -7.87
N THR A 29 42.95 -1.73 -7.55
CA THR A 29 43.11 -2.69 -6.47
C THR A 29 42.32 -2.16 -5.28
N PRO A 30 41.29 -2.87 -4.78
CA PRO A 30 40.55 -2.38 -3.64
C PRO A 30 41.55 -2.20 -2.49
N PRO A 31 41.62 -1.01 -1.85
CA PRO A 31 42.43 -0.86 -0.66
C PRO A 31 41.99 -1.94 0.33
N ALA A 32 42.95 -2.69 0.87
CA ALA A 32 42.70 -3.74 1.84
C ALA A 32 41.73 -3.20 2.90
N ALA A 33 40.54 -3.79 2.97
CA ALA A 33 39.46 -3.31 3.81
C ALA A 33 39.97 -3.24 5.26
N LEU A 34 40.10 -2.01 5.79
CA LEU A 34 40.38 -1.81 7.20
C LEU A 34 39.27 -2.51 7.99
N PRO A 35 39.60 -3.39 8.94
CA PRO A 35 38.62 -4.08 9.77
C PRO A 35 37.93 -3.05 10.69
N GLY A 36 36.85 -2.45 10.20
CA GLY A 36 36.10 -1.42 10.92
C GLY A 36 35.20 -0.55 10.05
N THR A 37 35.58 -0.31 8.78
CA THR A 37 34.81 0.57 7.89
C THR A 37 33.45 -0.05 7.52
N GLY A 38 33.39 -1.36 7.30
CA GLY A 38 32.15 -2.08 6.98
C GLY A 38 31.12 -2.05 8.11
N ALA A 39 31.58 -2.28 9.35
CA ALA A 39 30.71 -2.31 10.53
C ALA A 39 30.01 -0.97 10.81
N GLY A 40 30.71 0.16 10.58
CA GLY A 40 30.12 1.49 10.71
C GLY A 40 29.03 1.77 9.67
N THR A 41 29.27 1.39 8.41
CA THR A 41 28.26 1.49 7.34
C THR A 41 27.08 0.54 7.55
N ASP A 42 27.30 -0.67 8.06
CA ASP A 42 26.22 -1.62 8.31
C ASP A 42 25.30 -1.14 9.44
N ALA A 43 25.88 -0.64 10.54
CA ALA A 43 25.10 -0.01 11.62
C ALA A 43 24.33 1.23 11.13
N ALA A 44 24.89 2.02 10.20
CA ALA A 44 24.18 3.14 9.60
C ALA A 44 23.02 2.69 8.70
N ARG A 45 23.21 1.63 7.90
CA ARG A 45 22.16 1.04 7.06
C ARG A 45 21.02 0.48 7.91
N GLU A 46 21.32 -0.18 9.02
CA GLU A 46 20.33 -0.71 9.95
C GLU A 46 19.47 0.40 10.57
N ARG A 47 20.10 1.48 11.07
CA ARG A 47 19.38 2.65 11.58
C ARG A 47 18.46 3.27 10.53
N LEU A 48 18.93 3.39 9.28
CA LEU A 48 18.12 3.90 8.18
C LEU A 48 16.93 2.98 7.89
N ALA A 49 17.14 1.67 7.82
CA ALA A 49 16.07 0.70 7.58
C ALA A 49 15.00 0.74 8.68
N LEU A 50 15.41 0.88 9.94
CA LEU A 50 14.50 1.05 11.08
C LEU A 50 13.70 2.35 10.97
N ALA A 51 14.35 3.47 10.64
CA ALA A 51 13.67 4.76 10.46
C ALA A 51 12.67 4.74 9.28
N GLN A 52 13.04 4.12 8.16
CA GLN A 52 12.15 3.94 7.01
C GLN A 52 10.94 3.07 7.37
N THR A 53 11.17 1.96 8.07
CA THR A 53 10.10 1.07 8.52
C THR A 53 9.14 1.80 9.48
N ALA A 54 9.67 2.57 10.43
CA ALA A 54 8.88 3.36 11.35
C ALA A 54 8.06 4.44 10.63
N LEU A 55 8.63 5.10 9.61
CA LEU A 55 7.94 6.08 8.79
C LEU A 55 6.78 5.46 8.00
N LEU A 56 7.02 4.33 7.32
CA LEU A 56 5.98 3.62 6.58
C LEU A 56 4.88 3.10 7.50
N SER A 57 5.26 2.59 8.68
CA SER A 57 4.31 2.15 9.71
C SER A 57 3.44 3.32 10.21
N ALA A 58 4.03 4.50 10.40
CA ALA A 58 3.28 5.69 10.82
C ALA A 58 2.29 6.14 9.74
N LEU A 59 2.73 6.12 8.47
CA LEU A 59 1.91 6.52 7.33
C LEU A 59 0.72 5.59 7.09
N VAL A 60 0.93 4.27 7.20
CA VAL A 60 -0.03 3.25 6.73
C VAL A 60 -0.79 2.56 7.85
N ALA A 61 -0.14 2.34 9.00
CA ALA A 61 -0.73 1.65 10.15
C ALA A 61 -1.09 2.61 11.31
N GLY A 62 -0.72 3.89 11.20
CA GLY A 62 -1.02 4.89 12.23
C GLY A 62 -0.19 4.73 13.51
N THR A 63 1.01 4.14 13.41
CA THR A 63 1.95 4.10 14.54
C THR A 63 2.45 5.51 14.89
N PRO A 64 3.06 5.71 16.07
CA PRO A 64 3.63 7.00 16.43
C PRO A 64 4.58 7.55 15.36
N VAL A 65 4.56 8.87 15.20
CA VAL A 65 5.43 9.59 14.26
C VAL A 65 6.89 9.46 14.71
N PRO A 66 7.80 8.99 13.84
CA PRO A 66 9.22 8.89 14.18
C PRO A 66 9.82 10.27 14.47
N GLU A 67 10.89 10.29 15.26
CA GLU A 67 11.61 11.52 15.57
C GLU A 67 12.13 12.22 14.30
N GLY A 68 12.18 13.55 14.33
CA GLY A 68 12.61 14.37 13.19
C GLY A 68 11.55 14.59 12.11
N PHE A 69 10.38 13.94 12.19
CA PHE A 69 9.29 14.17 11.25
C PHE A 69 8.18 15.08 11.82
N ASP A 70 7.69 15.97 10.96
CA ASP A 70 6.56 16.84 11.25
C ASP A 70 5.25 16.02 11.35
N ARG A 71 4.67 16.01 12.54
CA ARG A 71 3.43 15.30 12.85
C ARG A 71 2.22 15.78 12.04
N VAL A 72 2.15 17.07 11.73
CA VAL A 72 1.04 17.67 10.96
C VAL A 72 1.15 17.25 9.50
N ARG A 73 2.35 17.38 8.91
CA ARG A 73 2.60 16.95 7.52
C ARG A 73 2.34 15.47 7.32
N LEU A 74 2.78 14.63 8.26
CA LEU A 74 2.51 13.19 8.20
C LEU A 74 1.01 12.87 8.20
N ARG A 75 0.22 13.54 9.04
CA ARG A 75 -1.25 13.35 9.05
C ARG A 75 -1.90 13.72 7.73
N VAL A 76 -1.42 14.76 7.04
CA VAL A 76 -1.91 15.13 5.70
C VAL A 76 -1.63 13.99 4.72
N GLN A 77 -0.42 13.43 4.73
CA GLN A 77 -0.04 12.33 3.84
C GLN A 77 -0.84 11.05 4.13
N SER A 78 -0.98 10.65 5.40
CA SER A 78 -1.81 9.50 5.78
C SER A 78 -3.26 9.65 5.33
N ARG A 79 -3.83 10.86 5.42
CA ARG A 79 -5.18 11.16 4.91
C ARG A 79 -5.25 11.04 3.39
N ALA A 80 -4.26 11.54 2.66
CA ALA A 80 -4.19 11.42 1.20
C ALA A 80 -4.10 9.95 0.76
N LEU A 81 -3.26 9.14 1.41
CA LEU A 81 -3.16 7.70 1.17
C LEU A 81 -4.48 6.98 1.44
N THR A 82 -5.16 7.35 2.53
CA THR A 82 -6.47 6.80 2.89
C THR A 82 -7.54 7.16 1.85
N ALA A 83 -7.57 8.42 1.40
CA ALA A 83 -8.49 8.86 0.34
C ALA A 83 -8.21 8.13 -0.98
N LYS A 84 -6.94 7.89 -1.31
CA LYS A 84 -6.56 7.09 -2.47
C LYS A 84 -7.03 5.64 -2.35
N ARG A 85 -6.94 5.06 -1.16
CA ARG A 85 -7.46 3.71 -0.89
C ARG A 85 -8.97 3.64 -1.12
N ALA A 86 -9.71 4.66 -0.65
CA ALA A 86 -11.14 4.78 -0.93
C ALA A 86 -11.43 4.82 -2.43
N ASP A 87 -10.62 5.52 -3.23
CA ASP A 87 -10.80 5.56 -4.70
C ASP A 87 -10.60 4.21 -5.35
N VAL A 88 -9.61 3.45 -4.90
CA VAL A 88 -9.33 2.14 -5.46
C VAL A 88 -10.43 1.15 -5.03
N VAL A 89 -10.90 1.22 -3.78
CA VAL A 89 -12.01 0.39 -3.31
C VAL A 89 -13.30 0.71 -4.06
N ALA A 90 -13.61 1.99 -4.29
CA ALA A 90 -14.77 2.40 -5.09
C ALA A 90 -14.72 1.87 -6.53
N LYS A 91 -13.53 1.65 -7.09
CA LYS A 91 -13.38 1.00 -8.42
C LYS A 91 -13.61 -0.51 -8.37
N VAL A 92 -13.22 -1.16 -7.28
CA VAL A 92 -13.33 -2.62 -7.10
C VAL A 92 -14.72 -3.04 -6.62
N ALA A 93 -15.41 -2.15 -5.91
CA ALA A 93 -16.75 -2.33 -5.35
C ALA A 93 -17.58 -1.06 -5.58
N PRO A 94 -17.98 -0.77 -6.83
CA PRO A 94 -18.71 0.45 -7.21
C PRO A 94 -20.08 0.57 -6.52
N GLU A 95 -20.67 -0.55 -6.10
CA GLU A 95 -21.96 -0.56 -5.41
C GLU A 95 -21.87 0.08 -4.02
N LEU A 96 -20.68 0.13 -3.40
CA LEU A 96 -20.51 0.75 -2.07
C LEU A 96 -20.77 2.27 -2.11
N PRO A 97 -20.14 3.05 -3.01
CA PRO A 97 -20.54 4.45 -3.25
C PRO A 97 -22.02 4.63 -3.63
N GLU A 98 -22.60 3.72 -4.40
CA GLU A 98 -24.02 3.81 -4.80
C GLU A 98 -24.96 3.65 -3.58
N ILE A 99 -24.67 2.68 -2.71
CA ILE A 99 -25.47 2.41 -1.50
C ILE A 99 -25.26 3.50 -0.44
N LEU A 100 -24.03 3.97 -0.25
CA LEU A 100 -23.67 4.90 0.83
C LEU A 100 -23.75 6.38 0.41
N GLY A 101 -23.83 6.64 -0.89
CA GLY A 101 -23.87 7.98 -1.47
C GLY A 101 -22.70 8.86 -1.01
N ALA A 102 -23.01 10.14 -0.71
CA ALA A 102 -22.04 11.10 -0.20
C ALA A 102 -21.38 10.68 1.13
N GLY A 103 -22.00 9.76 1.87
CA GLY A 103 -21.46 9.22 3.12
C GLY A 103 -20.30 8.24 2.94
N TYR A 104 -20.08 7.72 1.72
CA TYR A 104 -19.05 6.72 1.44
C TYR A 104 -17.65 7.16 1.86
N ARG A 105 -17.18 8.28 1.32
CA ARG A 105 -15.81 8.78 1.56
C ARG A 105 -15.52 9.07 3.03
N PRO A 106 -16.32 9.88 3.74
CA PRO A 106 -16.03 10.17 5.15
C PRO A 106 -16.08 8.91 6.02
N ALA A 107 -17.01 7.98 5.73
CA ALA A 107 -17.09 6.71 6.45
C ALA A 107 -15.85 5.82 6.19
N PHE A 108 -15.38 5.74 4.95
CA PHE A 108 -14.20 4.96 4.60
C PHE A 108 -12.94 5.54 5.23
N VAL A 109 -12.78 6.87 5.20
CA VAL A 109 -11.65 7.54 5.85
C VAL A 109 -11.64 7.26 7.35
N ASP A 110 -12.80 7.30 8.01
CA ASP A 110 -12.89 7.00 9.45
C ASP A 110 -12.51 5.55 9.76
N TYR A 111 -13.02 4.59 8.97
CA TYR A 111 -12.68 3.17 9.07
C TYR A 111 -11.17 2.91 8.92
N ALA A 112 -10.54 3.55 7.95
CA ALA A 112 -9.18 3.27 7.53
C ALA A 112 -8.09 3.93 8.40
N ARG A 113 -8.44 4.96 9.20
CA ARG A 113 -7.49 5.76 10.02
C ARG A 113 -6.52 4.94 10.87
N HIS A 114 -6.96 3.78 11.36
CA HIS A 114 -6.17 2.92 12.27
C HIS A 114 -6.16 1.46 11.80
N ARG A 115 -6.39 1.23 10.51
CA ARG A 115 -6.48 -0.12 9.93
C ARG A 115 -5.62 -0.24 8.68
N PRO A 116 -4.42 -0.84 8.79
CA PRO A 116 -3.63 -1.18 7.62
C PRO A 116 -4.37 -2.26 6.79
N MET A 117 -4.18 -2.22 5.48
CA MET A 117 -4.79 -3.18 4.55
C MET A 117 -4.01 -4.49 4.57
N SER A 118 -4.68 -5.61 4.89
CA SER A 118 -4.04 -6.93 5.05
C SER A 118 -4.43 -7.97 4.00
N GLY A 119 -5.52 -7.77 3.25
CA GLY A 119 -6.09 -8.79 2.33
C GLY A 119 -6.39 -8.30 0.91
N GLY A 120 -5.81 -7.16 0.52
CA GLY A 120 -6.08 -6.50 -0.77
C GLY A 120 -7.44 -5.79 -0.84
N TYR A 121 -7.71 -5.12 -1.97
CA TYR A 121 -8.84 -4.17 -2.08
C TYR A 121 -10.23 -4.81 -2.01
N ARG A 122 -10.41 -6.04 -2.55
CA ARG A 122 -11.68 -6.77 -2.42
C ARG A 122 -11.99 -7.11 -0.96
N GLN A 123 -10.98 -7.54 -0.21
CA GLN A 123 -11.15 -7.83 1.21
C GLN A 123 -11.38 -6.57 2.02
N ASP A 124 -10.65 -5.48 1.74
CA ASP A 124 -10.82 -4.19 2.41
C ASP A 124 -12.25 -3.65 2.21
N ALA A 125 -12.85 -3.87 1.03
CA ALA A 125 -14.25 -3.55 0.78
C ALA A 125 -15.22 -4.35 1.67
N LEU A 126 -14.98 -5.66 1.83
CA LEU A 126 -15.77 -6.54 2.69
C LEU A 126 -15.63 -6.17 4.17
N ASP A 127 -14.41 -5.89 4.62
CA ASP A 127 -14.11 -5.52 6.01
C ASP A 127 -14.69 -4.14 6.35
N PHE A 128 -14.65 -3.21 5.40
CA PHE A 128 -15.31 -1.91 5.53
C PHE A 128 -16.83 -2.05 5.69
N ALA A 129 -17.48 -2.84 4.82
CA ALA A 129 -18.91 -3.09 4.92
C ALA A 129 -19.27 -3.77 6.25
N ALA A 130 -18.51 -4.79 6.66
CA ALA A 130 -18.68 -5.44 7.96
C ALA A 130 -18.55 -4.45 9.13
N HIS A 131 -17.56 -3.56 9.08
CA HIS A 131 -17.35 -2.52 10.08
C HIS A 131 -18.55 -1.56 10.21
N LEU A 132 -19.14 -1.14 9.08
CA LEU A 132 -20.32 -0.28 9.11
C LEU A 132 -21.54 -1.01 9.68
N LEU A 133 -21.80 -2.24 9.24
CA LEU A 133 -22.92 -3.04 9.72
C LEU A 133 -22.83 -3.31 11.23
N ALA A 134 -21.62 -3.61 11.75
CA ALA A 134 -21.38 -3.79 13.18
C ALA A 134 -21.69 -2.52 14.00
N ARG A 135 -21.59 -1.33 13.40
CA ARG A 135 -21.90 -0.03 14.02
C ARG A 135 -23.32 0.46 13.69
N SER A 136 -24.17 -0.41 13.15
CA SER A 136 -25.52 -0.05 12.68
C SER A 136 -25.54 1.15 11.72
N ARG A 137 -24.50 1.27 10.88
CA ARG A 137 -24.41 2.27 9.80
C ARG A 137 -24.61 1.59 8.43
N PRO A 138 -25.14 2.30 7.42
CA PRO A 138 -25.69 3.67 7.48
C PRO A 138 -27.00 3.73 8.29
N GLN A 139 -27.40 4.92 8.75
CA GLN A 139 -28.63 5.11 9.54
C GLN A 139 -29.90 4.88 8.73
N ASP A 140 -29.86 5.10 7.42
CA ASP A 140 -30.96 4.74 6.54
C ASP A 140 -31.18 3.21 6.55
N PRO A 141 -32.35 2.73 6.97
CA PRO A 141 -32.66 1.31 6.99
C PRO A 141 -32.62 0.67 5.59
N ALA A 142 -32.95 1.40 4.52
CA ALA A 142 -32.94 0.86 3.16
C ALA A 142 -31.51 0.60 2.67
N ALA A 143 -30.63 1.61 2.75
CA ALA A 143 -29.21 1.46 2.44
C ALA A 143 -28.55 0.36 3.30
N ARG A 144 -28.91 0.24 4.58
CA ARG A 144 -28.38 -0.83 5.45
C ARG A 144 -28.80 -2.23 5.00
N ARG A 145 -30.04 -2.41 4.53
CA ARG A 145 -30.50 -3.69 3.95
C ARG A 145 -29.75 -4.03 2.66
N GLN A 146 -29.55 -3.05 1.78
CA GLN A 146 -28.77 -3.21 0.55
C GLN A 146 -27.31 -3.57 0.86
N LEU A 147 -26.67 -2.86 1.79
CA LEU A 147 -25.30 -3.16 2.23
C LEU A 147 -25.18 -4.56 2.82
N THR A 148 -26.16 -4.97 3.64
CA THR A 148 -26.19 -6.33 4.22
C THR A 148 -26.28 -7.40 3.14
N ARG A 149 -27.12 -7.19 2.12
CA ARG A 149 -27.25 -8.11 0.98
C ARG A 149 -25.94 -8.18 0.20
N TRP A 150 -25.39 -7.04 -0.20
CA TRP A 150 -24.12 -6.94 -0.92
C TRP A 150 -22.99 -7.69 -0.20
N TRP A 151 -22.91 -7.51 1.12
CA TRP A 151 -21.90 -8.18 1.95
C TRP A 151 -22.11 -9.69 1.98
N ARG A 152 -23.34 -10.18 2.21
CA ARG A 152 -23.64 -11.63 2.25
C ARG A 152 -23.33 -12.34 0.94
N GLU A 153 -23.62 -11.70 -0.20
CA GLU A 153 -23.35 -12.25 -1.53
C GLU A 153 -21.85 -12.47 -1.77
N ARG A 154 -20.99 -11.62 -1.22
CA ARG A 154 -19.53 -11.61 -1.48
C ARG A 154 -18.68 -12.17 -0.35
N ALA A 155 -19.22 -12.19 0.88
CA ALA A 155 -18.57 -12.74 2.08
C ALA A 155 -18.77 -14.26 2.22
N GLY A 156 -19.43 -14.91 1.25
CA GLY A 156 -19.58 -16.36 1.18
C GLY A 156 -18.26 -17.10 1.41
N PRO A 157 -18.32 -18.39 1.80
CA PRO A 157 -17.17 -19.12 2.32
C PRO A 157 -15.98 -18.96 1.39
N ARG A 158 -14.98 -18.22 1.88
CA ARG A 158 -13.71 -18.03 1.20
C ARG A 158 -13.21 -19.44 0.85
N PRO A 159 -12.87 -19.75 -0.41
CA PRO A 159 -12.13 -20.98 -0.68
C PRO A 159 -10.92 -20.97 0.24
N LEU A 160 -10.67 -22.10 0.92
CA LEU A 160 -9.48 -22.32 1.74
C LEU A 160 -8.26 -22.31 0.81
N SER A 161 -7.86 -21.14 0.32
CA SER A 161 -6.72 -20.98 -0.58
C SER A 161 -5.49 -20.51 0.21
N ASP A 162 -4.45 -21.32 0.05
CA ASP A 162 -3.02 -21.05 0.23
C ASP A 162 -2.39 -21.28 1.61
N ARG A 163 -2.51 -22.51 2.11
CA ARG A 163 -1.41 -23.18 2.82
C ARG A 163 -0.97 -24.45 2.08
N PRO A 164 0.07 -24.41 1.23
CA PRO A 164 0.57 -25.60 0.55
C PRO A 164 1.55 -26.42 1.43
N LEU A 165 1.32 -26.59 2.74
CA LEU A 165 2.17 -27.47 3.59
C LEU A 165 1.45 -28.19 4.75
N ALA A 166 0.11 -28.20 4.79
CA ALA A 166 -0.63 -29.02 5.77
C ALA A 166 -0.97 -30.45 5.27
N ARG A 167 -0.42 -30.86 4.11
CA ARG A 167 -0.64 -32.18 3.50
C ARG A 167 0.63 -33.03 3.38
N LEU A 168 1.52 -32.93 4.37
CA LEU A 168 2.66 -33.85 4.56
C LEU A 168 2.83 -34.24 6.05
N ALA A 169 1.75 -34.65 6.71
CA ALA A 169 1.82 -35.29 8.03
C ALA A 169 0.70 -36.32 8.25
N GLY A 170 0.47 -37.15 7.22
CA GLY A 170 -0.56 -38.20 7.26
C GLY A 170 -0.21 -39.39 6.37
N ALA A 171 1.07 -39.78 6.34
CA ALA A 171 1.50 -40.95 5.58
C ALA A 171 2.83 -41.56 6.09
N VAL A 172 3.01 -41.78 7.40
CA VAL A 172 3.95 -42.80 7.91
C VAL A 172 3.48 -43.27 9.30
N ARG A 173 2.56 -44.25 9.36
CA ARG A 173 2.55 -45.28 10.41
C ARG A 173 1.63 -46.43 10.03
N ARG A 174 1.96 -47.13 8.94
CA ARG A 174 1.35 -48.44 8.66
C ARG A 174 2.23 -49.36 7.84
N VAL A 175 3.49 -49.52 8.22
CA VAL A 175 4.28 -50.74 8.01
C VAL A 175 5.33 -50.73 9.12
N LEU A 176 5.23 -51.67 10.06
CA LEU A 176 6.27 -52.29 10.87
C LEU A 176 5.60 -52.89 12.13
N GLY A 177 5.64 -54.21 12.25
CA GLY A 177 5.19 -54.93 13.43
C GLY A 177 4.19 -56.06 13.18
N ARG A 178 4.44 -56.91 12.18
CA ARG A 178 3.99 -58.31 12.23
C ARG A 178 5.26 -59.12 12.48
N GLY A 179 5.34 -59.73 13.65
CA GLY A 179 6.40 -60.61 14.14
C GLY A 179 5.88 -61.20 15.43
#